data_AF-A0A942PEB5-F1
#
_entry.id   AF-A0A942PEB5-F1
#
_cell.length_a   1.000
_cell.length_b   1.000
_cell.length_c   1.000
_cell.angle_alpha   90.00
_cell.angle_beta   90.00
_cell.angle_gamma   90.00
#
_symmetry.space_group_name_H-M   'P 1'
#
loop_
_entity.id
_entity.type
_entity.pdbx_description
1 polymer ?
#
loop_
_entity_poly.entity_id
_entity_poly.type
_entity_poly.pdbx_seq_one_letter_code
_entity_poly.pdbx_strand_id
1 'polypeptide(L)'
;ASRTFSGGITNADWSASAGGESAFLAFDPNNPRYVLGGSYQGTIEVLDTKNNASTNIMAAPIQYLAMDAKDMKYRYNWNAPIIHSKHEPGTYYHGAHVLLRTRDMGKTWEEVSPDLTRNEKEKQVKPGVPFTNESVGAENYGTLSYVIESPIEKGVMYTGSDDGLVYITRDGGANWKNITPAGLAECLINSIEVSPFDKATVYIATTRYKFNDHTPGLYKSTDYGKTWTNISNGIPAGSFTRVVREDDKRKDLLYAGTENGVYISYNGGKNWSSFQLNLPNTPITDLRVHQDNLIAATSGRSFWILDDLTLIRQYKAPLNNLTLYQPAPAILATGSSELDGNNPDFDGTNPTRGVNPATGIVLYYELPELKENAEVKMSIKDAAGKIIRSFSSKADPNYKRYDGAPPRDPQLSIQKGLNRFVWNLRHSTLPGVPNTYIESSFRGHKSIPGNYTITLEADGKTVTTMATILSNPTYPTTAEDYKEFETFMSGMEDNVKEMHNLVNELFSKKQQLDQIIKNLPKGDVKSKAEELLKKMKAWDEEMIQRKSTAYDDAENFLNKFTAYYMFLMNHAESDIPSINKPSKDLLQHYTAQWTELKARGEAINNVDIPALNQLLFKEGIGAIRRN
;
A
#
# COMPACT_ATOMS: atom_id res chain seq x y z
N ALA A 1 1.56 -7.27 -0.03
CA ALA A 1 0.48 -6.27 -0.13
C ALA A 1 -0.85 -7.00 -0.18
N SER A 2 -1.86 -6.45 0.47
CA SER A 2 -3.30 -6.79 0.42
C SER A 2 -3.85 -6.59 -1.01
N ARG A 3 -3.41 -7.39 -1.98
CA ARG A 3 -3.78 -7.19 -3.39
C ARG A 3 -3.97 -8.48 -4.15
N THR A 4 -4.73 -8.38 -5.24
CA THR A 4 -4.81 -9.40 -6.28
C THR A 4 -4.23 -8.86 -7.59
N PHE A 5 -4.04 -9.73 -8.58
CA PHE A 5 -3.73 -9.32 -9.95
C PHE A 5 -4.99 -8.91 -10.74
N SER A 6 -6.18 -9.16 -10.20
CA SER A 6 -7.46 -8.70 -10.75
C SER A 6 -7.76 -7.27 -10.28
N GLY A 7 -8.94 -6.75 -10.59
CA GLY A 7 -9.34 -5.40 -10.21
C GLY A 7 -9.53 -5.16 -8.70
N GLY A 8 -9.34 -6.16 -7.84
CA GLY A 8 -9.50 -6.07 -6.38
C GLY A 8 -9.67 -7.44 -5.70
N ILE A 9 -9.80 -7.45 -4.38
CA ILE A 9 -9.99 -8.68 -3.58
C ILE A 9 -11.48 -9.06 -3.59
N THR A 10 -11.82 -10.22 -4.12
CA THR A 10 -13.20 -10.72 -4.25
C THR A 10 -13.41 -11.97 -3.41
N ASN A 11 -14.65 -12.49 -3.36
CA ASN A 11 -14.95 -13.76 -2.68
C ASN A 11 -14.13 -14.96 -3.21
N ALA A 12 -13.62 -14.90 -4.44
CA ALA A 12 -12.77 -15.95 -5.00
C ALA A 12 -11.37 -16.00 -4.37
N ASP A 13 -10.97 -14.92 -3.69
CA ASP A 13 -9.66 -14.77 -3.04
C ASP A 13 -9.70 -15.18 -1.55
N TRP A 14 -10.88 -15.57 -1.03
CA TRP A 14 -11.06 -16.04 0.34
C TRP A 14 -11.22 -17.56 0.38
N SER A 15 -10.64 -18.20 1.39
CA SER A 15 -10.85 -19.60 1.71
C SER A 15 -11.35 -19.76 3.14
N ALA A 16 -12.13 -20.81 3.38
CA ALA A 16 -12.52 -21.20 4.73
C ALA A 16 -11.29 -21.64 5.54
N SER A 17 -11.35 -21.42 6.85
CA SER A 17 -10.32 -21.87 7.79
C SER A 17 -10.91 -22.84 8.83
N ALA A 18 -10.07 -23.29 9.76
CA ALA A 18 -10.47 -24.21 10.81
C ALA A 18 -11.45 -23.59 11.82
N GLY A 19 -12.23 -24.43 12.48
CA GLY A 19 -13.04 -24.08 13.64
C GLY A 19 -14.52 -23.89 13.33
N GLY A 20 -15.22 -23.24 14.27
CA GLY A 20 -16.65 -22.97 14.18
C GLY A 20 -16.99 -21.49 14.25
N GLU A 21 -18.18 -21.19 14.74
CA GLU A 21 -18.73 -19.83 14.84
C GLU A 21 -17.86 -18.87 15.68
N SER A 22 -17.19 -19.39 16.72
CA SER A 22 -16.49 -18.59 17.74
C SER A 22 -14.96 -18.72 17.70
N ALA A 23 -14.40 -19.09 16.55
CA ALA A 23 -13.01 -19.50 16.43
C ALA A 23 -11.99 -18.37 16.69
N PHE A 24 -11.12 -18.59 17.67
CA PHE A 24 -9.73 -18.09 17.60
C PHE A 24 -8.92 -19.05 16.72
N LEU A 25 -8.02 -18.50 15.91
CA LEU A 25 -7.15 -19.27 15.02
C LEU A 25 -5.70 -19.23 15.50
N ALA A 26 -5.07 -20.41 15.56
CA ALA A 26 -3.65 -20.56 15.87
C ALA A 26 -2.94 -21.38 14.78
N PHE A 27 -1.86 -20.84 14.24
CA PHE A 27 -1.06 -21.47 13.20
C PHE A 27 0.38 -20.94 13.22
N ASP A 28 1.31 -21.69 12.62
CA ASP A 28 2.66 -21.18 12.37
C ASP A 28 2.59 -20.13 11.25
N PRO A 29 2.91 -18.84 11.51
CA PRO A 29 2.83 -17.80 10.50
C PRO A 29 3.80 -17.98 9.33
N ASN A 30 4.86 -18.79 9.49
CA ASN A 30 5.80 -19.10 8.42
C ASN A 30 5.39 -20.35 7.61
N ASN A 31 4.47 -21.15 8.14
CA ASN A 31 3.97 -22.36 7.50
C ASN A 31 2.50 -22.62 7.91
N PRO A 32 1.53 -21.88 7.34
CA PRO A 32 0.12 -21.95 7.72
C PRO A 32 -0.59 -23.19 7.13
N ARG A 33 0.11 -24.32 7.03
CA ARG A 33 -0.47 -25.59 6.57
C ARG A 33 -1.46 -26.15 7.58
N TYR A 34 -1.09 -26.14 8.87
CA TYR A 34 -1.96 -26.61 9.94
C TYR A 34 -2.52 -25.42 10.71
N VAL A 35 -3.85 -25.31 10.74
CA VAL A 35 -4.56 -24.27 11.47
C VAL A 35 -5.42 -24.93 12.54
N LEU A 36 -5.25 -24.49 13.78
CA LEU A 36 -6.11 -24.86 14.90
C LEU A 36 -7.16 -23.78 15.06
N GLY A 37 -8.43 -24.15 14.88
CA GLY A 37 -9.57 -23.26 15.03
C GLY A 37 -10.47 -23.73 16.17
N GLY A 38 -10.71 -22.85 17.13
CA GLY A 38 -11.64 -23.12 18.22
C GLY A 38 -13.11 -23.17 17.75
N SER A 39 -13.95 -23.72 18.60
CA SER A 39 -15.40 -23.57 18.56
C SER A 39 -15.93 -23.59 19.98
N TYR A 40 -17.25 -23.47 20.15
CA TYR A 40 -17.88 -23.43 21.46
C TYR A 40 -17.51 -24.67 22.30
N GLN A 41 -17.53 -24.48 23.62
CA GLN A 41 -17.23 -25.52 24.62
C GLN A 41 -15.81 -26.11 24.54
N GLY A 42 -14.85 -25.39 23.96
CA GLY A 42 -13.44 -25.79 23.94
C GLY A 42 -13.10 -26.89 22.94
N THR A 43 -14.00 -27.12 21.97
CA THR A 43 -13.71 -27.97 20.82
C THR A 43 -12.74 -27.26 19.87
N ILE A 44 -11.81 -28.00 19.28
CA ILE A 44 -10.83 -27.46 18.33
C ILE A 44 -10.78 -28.35 17.09
N GLU A 45 -10.84 -27.74 15.91
CA GLU A 45 -10.52 -28.37 14.64
C GLU A 45 -9.06 -28.09 14.28
N VAL A 46 -8.32 -29.13 13.86
CA VAL A 46 -7.03 -28.99 13.17
C VAL A 46 -7.27 -29.19 11.68
N LEU A 47 -7.15 -28.13 10.88
CA LEU A 47 -7.27 -28.17 9.43
C LEU A 47 -5.89 -28.28 8.75
N ASP A 48 -5.73 -29.24 7.84
CA ASP A 48 -4.64 -29.24 6.85
C ASP A 48 -5.09 -28.48 5.59
N THR A 49 -4.68 -27.22 5.48
CA THR A 49 -5.10 -26.31 4.39
C THR A 49 -4.62 -26.77 3.01
N LYS A 50 -3.60 -27.62 2.95
CA LYS A 50 -3.09 -28.18 1.68
C LYS A 50 -3.96 -29.33 1.18
N ASN A 51 -4.37 -30.22 2.09
CA ASN A 51 -5.13 -31.42 1.75
C ASN A 51 -6.64 -31.23 1.90
N ASN A 52 -7.08 -30.10 2.46
CA ASN A 52 -8.46 -29.78 2.77
C ASN A 52 -9.15 -30.88 3.60
N ALA A 53 -8.45 -31.36 4.63
CA ALA A 53 -8.91 -32.40 5.54
C ALA A 53 -8.62 -31.97 6.98
N SER A 54 -9.46 -32.40 7.93
CA SER A 54 -9.34 -31.99 9.32
C SER A 54 -9.53 -33.13 10.32
N THR A 55 -9.16 -32.86 11.56
CA THR A 55 -9.43 -33.71 12.72
C THR A 55 -9.84 -32.86 13.92
N ASN A 56 -10.65 -33.43 14.82
CA ASN A 56 -11.09 -32.76 16.03
C ASN A 56 -10.21 -33.15 17.21
N ILE A 57 -9.82 -32.17 18.02
CA ILE A 57 -9.04 -32.34 19.24
C ILE A 57 -9.70 -31.62 20.40
N MET A 58 -9.59 -32.17 21.61
CA MET A 58 -10.13 -31.58 22.83
C MET A 58 -9.42 -32.19 24.05
N ALA A 59 -9.04 -31.35 25.02
CA ALA A 59 -8.34 -31.81 26.22
C ALA A 59 -9.20 -32.75 27.10
N ALA A 60 -10.52 -32.56 27.07
CA ALA A 60 -11.48 -33.47 27.68
C ALA A 60 -12.72 -33.53 26.79
N PRO A 61 -12.90 -34.57 25.95
CA PRO A 61 -14.01 -34.68 25.00
C PRO A 61 -15.33 -35.01 25.72
N ILE A 62 -15.82 -34.05 26.51
CA ILE A 62 -17.05 -34.11 27.30
C ILE A 62 -18.07 -33.19 26.63
N GLN A 63 -19.30 -33.67 26.48
CA GLN A 63 -20.42 -32.85 26.04
C GLN A 63 -20.89 -31.99 27.23
N TYR A 64 -20.57 -30.70 27.21
CA TYR A 64 -20.86 -29.78 28.32
C TYR A 64 -22.23 -29.10 28.21
N LEU A 65 -22.97 -29.29 27.11
CA LEU A 65 -24.32 -28.73 26.96
C LEU A 65 -25.22 -29.11 28.14
N ALA A 66 -25.96 -28.13 28.66
CA ALA A 66 -26.85 -28.26 29.82
C ALA A 66 -26.18 -28.63 31.17
N MET A 67 -24.85 -28.68 31.24
CA MET A 67 -24.12 -28.86 32.49
C MET A 67 -23.95 -27.52 33.20
N ASP A 68 -24.14 -27.48 34.52
CA ASP A 68 -23.78 -26.31 35.33
C ASP A 68 -22.25 -26.12 35.26
N ALA A 69 -21.79 -24.88 35.10
CA ALA A 69 -20.36 -24.58 34.94
C ALA A 69 -19.50 -25.10 36.12
N LYS A 70 -20.08 -25.20 37.33
CA LYS A 70 -19.39 -25.72 38.53
C LYS A 70 -19.04 -27.20 38.42
N ASP A 71 -19.78 -27.95 37.60
CA ASP A 71 -19.64 -29.40 37.39
C ASP A 71 -18.80 -29.73 36.16
N MET A 72 -18.43 -28.72 35.34
CA MET A 72 -17.58 -28.90 34.17
C MET A 72 -16.13 -29.15 34.57
N LYS A 73 -15.50 -30.18 33.98
CA LYS A 73 -14.05 -30.41 34.11
C LYS A 73 -13.25 -29.22 33.59
N TYR A 74 -13.59 -28.70 32.42
CA TYR A 74 -13.03 -27.47 31.87
C TYR A 74 -14.15 -26.53 31.44
N ARG A 75 -14.22 -25.36 32.08
CA ARG A 75 -15.07 -24.25 31.65
C ARG A 75 -14.37 -23.45 30.55
N TYR A 76 -15.08 -23.19 29.46
CA TYR A 76 -14.57 -22.45 28.31
C TYR A 76 -15.46 -21.25 28.02
N ASN A 77 -14.83 -20.15 27.61
CA ASN A 77 -15.54 -19.01 27.04
C ASN A 77 -16.18 -19.41 25.69
N TRP A 78 -17.18 -18.66 25.21
CA TRP A 78 -17.71 -18.87 23.85
C TRP A 78 -16.59 -18.78 22.81
N ASN A 79 -15.74 -17.75 22.94
CA ASN A 79 -14.57 -17.54 22.11
C ASN A 79 -13.31 -17.91 22.92
N ALA A 80 -13.20 -19.16 23.33
CA ALA A 80 -12.06 -19.62 24.12
C ALA A 80 -10.73 -19.40 23.35
N PRO A 81 -9.76 -18.69 23.94
CA PRO A 81 -8.55 -18.31 23.24
C PRO A 81 -7.70 -19.54 22.91
N ILE A 82 -7.16 -19.57 21.69
CA ILE A 82 -6.12 -20.51 21.28
C ILE A 82 -5.00 -19.74 20.59
N ILE A 83 -3.75 -20.02 20.96
CA ILE A 83 -2.57 -19.35 20.41
C ILE A 83 -1.47 -20.34 20.05
N HIS A 84 -0.72 -20.03 18.99
CA HIS A 84 0.53 -20.69 18.65
C HIS A 84 1.67 -20.02 19.42
N SER A 85 2.57 -20.81 20.00
CA SER A 85 3.69 -20.25 20.75
C SER A 85 4.69 -19.54 19.83
N LYS A 86 5.11 -18.33 20.21
CA LYS A 86 6.19 -17.60 19.53
C LYS A 86 7.57 -18.11 19.91
N HIS A 87 7.70 -18.80 21.05
CA HIS A 87 8.99 -19.17 21.64
C HIS A 87 9.27 -20.67 21.64
N GLU A 88 8.25 -21.49 21.36
CA GLU A 88 8.34 -22.94 21.37
C GLU A 88 7.63 -23.51 20.12
N PRO A 89 8.36 -23.74 19.00
CA PRO A 89 7.78 -24.24 17.77
C PRO A 89 6.96 -25.52 17.99
N GLY A 90 5.79 -25.61 17.33
CA GLY A 90 4.87 -26.75 17.46
C GLY A 90 4.06 -26.78 18.76
N THR A 91 4.17 -25.74 19.60
CA THR A 91 3.41 -25.63 20.85
C THR A 91 2.20 -24.73 20.67
N TYR A 92 1.07 -25.15 21.24
CA TYR A 92 -0.18 -24.42 21.25
C TYR A 92 -0.74 -24.35 22.66
N TYR A 93 -1.39 -23.22 22.99
CA TYR A 93 -2.06 -23.02 24.26
C TYR A 93 -3.54 -22.79 24.04
N HIS A 94 -4.38 -23.34 24.91
CA HIS A 94 -5.84 -23.15 24.89
C HIS A 94 -6.35 -22.73 26.27
N GLY A 95 -7.08 -21.62 26.33
CA GLY A 95 -7.62 -21.08 27.58
C GLY A 95 -8.99 -21.66 27.93
N ALA A 96 -9.03 -22.48 28.98
CA ALA A 96 -10.23 -22.81 29.74
C ALA A 96 -10.35 -21.82 30.92
N HIS A 97 -10.79 -22.25 32.10
CA HIS A 97 -10.49 -21.54 33.37
C HIS A 97 -9.04 -21.77 33.85
N VAL A 98 -8.40 -22.81 33.31
CA VAL A 98 -6.96 -23.07 33.37
C VAL A 98 -6.34 -22.90 31.98
N LEU A 99 -5.04 -22.69 31.91
CA LEU A 99 -4.30 -22.70 30.66
C LEU A 99 -3.83 -24.12 30.34
N LEU A 100 -4.23 -24.62 29.18
CA LEU A 100 -3.84 -25.94 28.66
C LEU A 100 -2.76 -25.77 27.59
N ARG A 101 -1.82 -26.71 27.51
CA ARG A 101 -0.78 -26.75 26.48
C ARG A 101 -0.78 -28.08 25.74
N THR A 102 -0.49 -28.05 24.44
CA THR A 102 -0.18 -29.23 23.62
C THR A 102 1.05 -28.97 22.76
N ARG A 103 1.81 -30.04 22.47
CA ARG A 103 3.04 -30.03 21.64
C ARG A 103 2.99 -31.04 20.50
N ASP A 104 1.85 -31.70 20.33
CA ASP A 104 1.68 -32.84 19.43
C ASP A 104 0.34 -32.77 18.69
N MET A 105 -0.12 -31.54 18.42
CA MET A 105 -1.38 -31.22 17.75
C MET A 105 -2.59 -31.83 18.48
N GLY A 106 -2.63 -31.66 19.80
CA GLY A 106 -3.77 -32.03 20.64
C GLY A 106 -3.91 -33.50 20.97
N LYS A 107 -2.90 -34.34 20.69
CA LYS A 107 -2.90 -35.75 21.11
C LYS A 107 -2.73 -35.87 22.62
N THR A 108 -1.90 -35.01 23.20
CA THR A 108 -1.74 -34.88 24.64
C THR A 108 -1.90 -33.42 25.07
N TRP A 109 -2.39 -33.25 26.31
CA TRP A 109 -2.64 -31.97 26.93
C TRP A 109 -2.11 -31.95 28.35
N GLU A 110 -1.58 -30.80 28.76
CA GLU A 110 -1.10 -30.55 30.11
C GLU A 110 -1.69 -29.24 30.64
N GLU A 111 -2.07 -29.23 31.91
CA GLU A 111 -2.43 -28.01 32.63
C GLU A 111 -1.14 -27.27 33.00
N VAL A 112 -0.99 -26.04 32.51
CA VAL A 112 0.18 -25.18 32.77
C VAL A 112 -0.16 -23.98 33.65
N SER A 113 -1.33 -24.01 34.30
CA SER A 113 -1.74 -23.03 35.31
C SER A 113 -2.72 -23.65 36.31
N PRO A 114 -2.88 -23.05 37.51
CA PRO A 114 -4.06 -23.26 38.33
C PRO A 114 -5.30 -22.61 37.69
N ASP A 115 -6.45 -22.65 38.38
CA ASP A 115 -7.61 -21.82 38.04
C ASP A 115 -7.22 -20.33 38.13
N LEU A 116 -7.33 -19.61 37.02
CA LEU A 116 -6.93 -18.19 36.90
C LEU A 116 -8.14 -17.25 36.92
N THR A 117 -9.25 -17.70 37.48
CA THR A 117 -10.54 -16.99 37.53
C THR A 117 -10.99 -16.76 38.98
N ARG A 118 -12.06 -16.00 39.20
CA ARG A 118 -12.65 -15.82 40.54
C ARG A 118 -13.28 -17.09 41.09
N ASN A 119 -13.74 -17.97 40.20
CA ASN A 119 -14.31 -19.28 40.51
C ASN A 119 -15.46 -19.25 41.55
N GLU A 120 -16.35 -18.24 41.44
CA GLU A 120 -17.52 -18.09 42.29
C GLU A 120 -18.60 -19.12 41.95
N LYS A 121 -18.76 -20.15 42.79
CA LYS A 121 -19.60 -21.31 42.52
C LYS A 121 -21.09 -20.96 42.42
N GLU A 122 -21.52 -19.92 43.13
CA GLU A 122 -22.87 -19.37 43.12
C GLU A 122 -23.25 -18.75 41.77
N LYS A 123 -22.27 -18.30 40.97
CA LYS A 123 -22.46 -17.79 39.61
C LYS A 123 -22.30 -18.88 38.52
N GLN A 124 -21.83 -20.06 38.89
CA GLN A 124 -21.60 -21.21 38.00
C GLN A 124 -22.77 -22.21 38.02
N VAL A 125 -23.98 -21.69 38.14
CA VAL A 125 -25.24 -22.45 38.18
C VAL A 125 -25.93 -22.42 36.82
N LYS A 126 -27.09 -23.08 36.72
CA LYS A 126 -27.93 -23.11 35.52
C LYS A 126 -28.17 -21.71 34.93
N PRO A 127 -27.62 -21.40 33.75
CA PRO A 127 -27.65 -20.06 33.18
C PRO A 127 -29.04 -19.62 32.71
N GLY A 128 -29.27 -18.30 32.75
CA GLY A 128 -30.46 -17.63 32.19
C GLY A 128 -31.80 -17.92 32.90
N VAL A 129 -31.80 -18.67 34.00
CA VAL A 129 -32.97 -18.89 34.86
C VAL A 129 -33.37 -17.58 35.58
N PRO A 130 -34.69 -17.28 35.73
CA PRO A 130 -35.85 -18.07 35.29
C PRO A 130 -36.33 -17.78 33.87
N PHE A 131 -35.71 -16.85 33.13
CA PHE A 131 -36.29 -16.28 31.92
C PHE A 131 -36.00 -17.11 30.66
N THR A 132 -34.74 -17.42 30.41
CA THR A 132 -34.28 -18.12 29.20
C THR A 132 -33.19 -19.09 29.60
N ASN A 133 -33.58 -20.30 29.98
CA ASN A 133 -32.60 -21.35 30.27
C ASN A 133 -31.88 -21.77 28.99
N GLU A 134 -30.72 -21.16 28.75
CA GLU A 134 -29.84 -21.40 27.61
C GLU A 134 -28.46 -21.78 28.16
N SER A 135 -28.11 -23.06 28.03
CA SER A 135 -26.88 -23.65 28.58
C SER A 135 -26.01 -24.18 27.44
N VAL A 136 -25.72 -23.30 26.49
CA VAL A 136 -24.91 -23.63 25.30
C VAL A 136 -23.43 -23.40 25.54
N GLY A 137 -23.07 -22.65 26.59
CA GLY A 137 -21.71 -22.40 27.05
C GLY A 137 -21.26 -20.96 26.88
N ALA A 138 -22.05 -20.11 26.21
CA ALA A 138 -21.78 -18.68 26.11
C ALA A 138 -21.94 -17.96 27.46
N GLU A 139 -22.70 -18.60 28.36
CA GLU A 139 -23.09 -18.11 29.67
C GLU A 139 -22.16 -18.58 30.79
N ASN A 140 -21.16 -19.43 30.46
CA ASN A 140 -20.22 -19.96 31.43
C ASN A 140 -19.49 -18.82 32.16
N TYR A 141 -19.52 -18.84 33.49
CA TYR A 141 -18.82 -17.89 34.34
C TYR A 141 -17.46 -18.42 34.80
N GLY A 142 -16.46 -17.55 34.84
CA GLY A 142 -15.12 -17.87 35.31
C GLY A 142 -14.37 -18.69 34.27
N THR A 143 -14.10 -18.04 33.14
CA THR A 143 -13.37 -18.59 31.98
C THR A 143 -12.27 -17.62 31.53
N LEU A 144 -11.17 -18.14 30.97
CA LEU A 144 -10.20 -17.28 30.30
C LEU A 144 -10.78 -16.77 28.98
N SER A 145 -10.75 -15.45 28.80
CA SER A 145 -11.20 -14.74 27.61
C SER A 145 -10.04 -14.33 26.70
N TYR A 146 -8.81 -14.27 27.22
CA TYR A 146 -7.64 -13.87 26.46
C TYR A 146 -6.36 -14.53 26.97
N VAL A 147 -5.47 -14.92 26.05
CA VAL A 147 -4.14 -15.46 26.34
C VAL A 147 -3.16 -14.84 25.35
N ILE A 148 -2.01 -14.36 25.83
CA ILE A 148 -0.95 -13.84 24.97
C ILE A 148 0.43 -14.10 25.56
N GLU A 149 1.39 -14.50 24.72
CA GLU A 149 2.81 -14.54 25.08
C GLU A 149 3.47 -13.19 24.79
N SER A 150 4.48 -12.82 25.59
CA SER A 150 5.34 -11.69 25.26
C SER A 150 5.99 -11.90 23.90
N PRO A 151 6.01 -10.92 22.98
CA PRO A 151 6.71 -11.08 21.70
C PRO A 151 8.24 -11.13 21.85
N ILE A 152 8.79 -10.66 22.97
CA ILE A 152 10.24 -10.39 23.13
C ILE A 152 10.86 -11.01 24.40
N GLU A 153 10.09 -11.74 25.21
CA GLU A 153 10.58 -12.45 26.41
C GLU A 153 9.98 -13.85 26.52
N LYS A 154 10.81 -14.87 26.27
CA LYS A 154 10.42 -16.28 26.42
C LYS A 154 9.99 -16.59 27.85
N GLY A 155 8.93 -17.37 28.00
CA GLY A 155 8.40 -17.79 29.30
C GLY A 155 7.47 -16.78 29.97
N VAL A 156 7.30 -15.58 29.38
CA VAL A 156 6.35 -14.58 29.87
C VAL A 156 5.03 -14.69 29.12
N MET A 157 3.94 -14.94 29.85
CA MET A 157 2.59 -15.01 29.32
C MET A 157 1.60 -14.30 30.24
N TYR A 158 0.55 -13.77 29.63
CA TYR A 158 -0.54 -13.10 30.31
C TYR A 158 -1.86 -13.77 29.97
N THR A 159 -2.75 -13.83 30.96
CA THR A 159 -4.13 -14.28 30.77
C THR A 159 -5.09 -13.24 31.31
N GLY A 160 -6.26 -13.15 30.67
CA GLY A 160 -7.39 -12.35 31.10
C GLY A 160 -8.63 -13.23 31.18
N SER A 161 -9.47 -13.01 32.18
CA SER A 161 -10.74 -13.73 32.36
C SER A 161 -11.96 -12.87 32.06
N ASP A 162 -13.10 -13.55 31.86
CA ASP A 162 -14.41 -12.92 31.71
C ASP A 162 -14.98 -12.30 33.00
N ASP A 163 -14.38 -12.64 34.14
CA ASP A 163 -14.70 -12.11 35.47
C ASP A 163 -13.68 -11.06 35.98
N GLY A 164 -12.76 -10.65 35.12
CA GLY A 164 -11.97 -9.43 35.30
C GLY A 164 -10.59 -9.62 35.94
N LEU A 165 -10.13 -10.87 36.10
CA LEU A 165 -8.79 -11.14 36.60
C LEU A 165 -7.75 -11.12 35.47
N VAL A 166 -6.57 -10.61 35.80
CA VAL A 166 -5.39 -10.64 34.94
C VAL A 166 -4.27 -11.35 35.68
N TYR A 167 -3.67 -12.35 35.05
CA TYR A 167 -2.53 -13.08 35.60
C TYR A 167 -1.32 -13.00 34.67
N ILE A 168 -0.13 -13.13 35.27
CA ILE A 168 1.14 -13.25 34.57
C ILE A 168 1.90 -14.50 35.07
N THR A 169 2.53 -15.21 34.14
CA THR A 169 3.66 -16.10 34.42
C THR A 169 4.90 -15.53 33.75
N ARG A 170 6.07 -15.78 34.36
CA ARG A 170 7.38 -15.39 33.81
C ARG A 170 8.36 -16.55 33.69
N ASP A 171 7.87 -17.76 33.94
CA ASP A 171 8.65 -18.99 34.00
C ASP A 171 7.98 -20.14 33.22
N GLY A 172 7.22 -19.80 32.17
CA GLY A 172 6.61 -20.78 31.26
C GLY A 172 5.44 -21.55 31.88
N GLY A 173 4.76 -20.96 32.85
CA GLY A 173 3.57 -21.52 33.50
C GLY A 173 3.83 -22.19 34.85
N ALA A 174 5.07 -22.24 35.34
CA ALA A 174 5.36 -22.86 36.63
C ALA A 174 4.78 -22.06 37.81
N ASN A 175 4.83 -20.72 37.74
CA ASN A 175 4.22 -19.84 38.73
C ASN A 175 3.36 -18.77 38.05
N TRP A 176 2.21 -18.48 38.66
CA TRP A 176 1.26 -17.47 38.21
C TRP A 176 0.98 -16.45 39.29
N LYS A 177 1.01 -15.17 38.93
CA LYS A 177 0.73 -14.06 39.83
C LYS A 177 -0.46 -13.25 39.34
N ASN A 178 -1.42 -13.00 40.23
CA ASN A 178 -2.50 -12.07 39.97
C ASN A 178 -1.93 -10.64 39.92
N ILE A 179 -2.17 -9.97 38.81
CA ILE A 179 -1.73 -8.60 38.52
C ILE A 179 -2.91 -7.73 38.09
N THR A 180 -4.12 -8.07 38.56
CA THR A 180 -5.33 -7.29 38.26
C THR A 180 -5.18 -5.86 38.80
N PRO A 181 -5.55 -4.81 38.02
CA PRO A 181 -5.55 -3.44 38.52
C PRO A 181 -6.32 -3.31 39.84
N ALA A 182 -5.73 -2.62 40.82
CA ALA A 182 -6.35 -2.45 42.12
C ALA A 182 -7.69 -1.72 42.01
N GLY A 183 -8.74 -2.28 42.61
CA GLY A 183 -10.09 -1.72 42.57
C GLY A 183 -10.84 -1.94 41.25
N LEU A 184 -10.29 -2.73 40.31
CA LEU A 184 -11.02 -3.10 39.10
C LEU A 184 -12.25 -3.94 39.46
N ALA A 185 -13.43 -3.38 39.17
CA ALA A 185 -14.68 -4.11 39.30
C ALA A 185 -14.75 -5.26 38.29
N GLU A 186 -15.62 -6.23 38.57
CA GLU A 186 -15.91 -7.34 37.65
C GLU A 186 -16.24 -6.81 36.25
N CYS A 187 -15.55 -7.36 35.26
CA CYS A 187 -15.55 -6.91 33.87
C CYS A 187 -15.00 -8.01 32.97
N LEU A 188 -15.22 -7.91 31.67
CA LEU A 188 -14.54 -8.75 30.70
C LEU A 188 -13.16 -8.14 30.39
N ILE A 189 -12.09 -8.90 30.60
CA ILE A 189 -10.78 -8.59 30.00
C ILE A 189 -10.83 -8.99 28.53
N ASN A 190 -11.11 -8.02 27.66
CA ASN A 190 -11.43 -8.31 26.25
C ASN A 190 -10.18 -8.41 25.36
N SER A 191 -9.10 -7.73 25.72
CA SER A 191 -7.81 -7.88 25.04
C SER A 191 -6.63 -7.56 25.95
N ILE A 192 -5.49 -8.18 25.68
CA ILE A 192 -4.20 -7.87 26.28
C ILE A 192 -3.21 -7.59 25.16
N GLU A 193 -2.39 -6.57 25.30
CA GLU A 193 -1.30 -6.22 24.38
C GLU A 193 0.02 -6.15 25.15
N VAL A 194 1.03 -6.88 24.70
CA VAL A 194 2.37 -6.84 25.31
C VAL A 194 3.30 -6.09 24.38
N SER A 195 3.97 -5.07 24.90
CA SER A 195 4.77 -4.17 24.08
C SER A 195 5.87 -4.91 23.30
N PRO A 196 6.04 -4.66 21.99
CA PRO A 196 7.17 -5.18 21.23
C PRO A 196 8.48 -4.44 21.54
N PHE A 197 8.44 -3.33 22.30
CA PHE A 197 9.62 -2.51 22.61
C PHE A 197 10.11 -2.64 24.04
N ASP A 198 9.24 -3.03 24.97
CA ASP A 198 9.53 -3.01 26.40
C ASP A 198 8.93 -4.23 27.10
N LYS A 199 9.81 -5.07 27.64
CA LYS A 199 9.44 -6.36 28.24
C LYS A 199 8.44 -6.26 29.40
N ALA A 200 8.46 -5.14 30.13
CA ALA A 200 7.63 -4.93 31.31
C ALA A 200 6.31 -4.20 30.99
N THR A 201 6.16 -3.72 29.75
CA THR A 201 5.00 -2.92 29.34
C THR A 201 3.89 -3.79 28.78
N VAL A 202 2.70 -3.64 29.37
CA VAL A 202 1.50 -4.37 28.99
C VAL A 202 0.29 -3.43 29.06
N TYR A 203 -0.63 -3.61 28.13
CA TYR A 203 -1.89 -2.88 28.06
C TYR A 203 -3.05 -3.87 28.12
N ILE A 204 -4.16 -3.44 28.71
CA ILE A 204 -5.40 -4.22 28.72
C ILE A 204 -6.58 -3.35 28.28
N ALA A 205 -7.51 -3.95 27.55
CA ALA A 205 -8.83 -3.40 27.31
C ALA A 205 -9.86 -4.19 28.13
N THR A 206 -10.68 -3.45 28.87
CA THR A 206 -11.72 -3.97 29.75
C THR A 206 -13.07 -3.44 29.29
N THR A 207 -14.13 -4.23 29.46
CA THR A 207 -15.49 -3.77 29.18
C THR A 207 -16.50 -4.26 30.21
N ARG A 208 -17.48 -3.41 30.51
CA ARG A 208 -18.53 -3.65 31.52
C ARG A 208 -19.94 -3.42 30.97
N TYR A 209 -20.13 -3.43 29.64
CA TYR A 209 -21.44 -3.18 29.04
C TYR A 209 -22.52 -4.19 29.51
N LYS A 210 -22.13 -5.43 29.85
CA LYS A 210 -23.02 -6.45 30.45
C LYS A 210 -23.54 -6.05 31.84
N PHE A 211 -22.89 -5.11 32.52
CA PHE A 211 -23.31 -4.50 33.78
C PHE A 211 -23.98 -3.13 33.58
N ASN A 212 -24.38 -2.80 32.35
CA ASN A 212 -24.90 -1.50 31.94
C ASN A 212 -23.91 -0.33 32.18
N ASP A 213 -22.60 -0.62 32.18
CA ASP A 213 -21.53 0.37 32.28
C ASP A 213 -20.79 0.47 30.94
N HIS A 214 -20.99 1.59 30.25
CA HIS A 214 -20.43 1.87 28.92
C HIS A 214 -19.20 2.79 28.97
N THR A 215 -18.55 2.88 30.13
CA THR A 215 -17.33 3.67 30.31
C THR A 215 -16.16 3.00 29.58
N PRO A 216 -15.31 3.74 28.84
CA PRO A 216 -14.09 3.18 28.27
C PRO A 216 -13.14 2.74 29.38
N GLY A 217 -12.44 1.61 29.17
CA GLY A 217 -11.57 1.01 30.16
C GLY A 217 -10.30 0.46 29.53
N LEU A 218 -9.27 1.30 29.43
CA LEU A 218 -7.93 0.94 28.99
C LEU A 218 -6.95 1.18 30.13
N TYR A 219 -6.07 0.21 30.38
CA TYR A 219 -5.03 0.34 31.40
C TYR A 219 -3.66 0.00 30.84
N LYS A 220 -2.63 0.70 31.33
CA LYS A 220 -1.22 0.46 31.03
C LYS A 220 -0.47 0.13 32.31
N SER A 221 0.42 -0.85 32.23
CA SER A 221 1.47 -1.12 33.19
C SER A 221 2.82 -1.01 32.49
N THR A 222 3.87 -0.61 33.23
CA THR A 222 5.28 -0.63 32.78
C THR A 222 6.18 -1.42 33.73
N ASP A 223 5.61 -2.27 34.59
CA ASP A 223 6.33 -3.00 35.64
C ASP A 223 5.85 -4.46 35.80
N TYR A 224 5.44 -5.09 34.69
CA TYR A 224 4.84 -6.44 34.65
C TYR A 224 3.52 -6.57 35.41
N GLY A 225 2.73 -5.49 35.47
CA GLY A 225 1.37 -5.46 36.03
C GLY A 225 1.34 -5.24 37.55
N LYS A 226 2.44 -4.82 38.16
CA LYS A 226 2.44 -4.49 39.61
C LYS A 226 1.65 -3.21 39.87
N THR A 227 1.74 -2.24 38.96
CA THR A 227 0.96 -1.00 39.01
C THR A 227 0.32 -0.70 37.66
N TRP A 228 -0.87 -0.11 37.70
CA TRP A 228 -1.67 0.19 36.51
C TRP A 228 -2.11 1.64 36.51
N THR A 229 -2.11 2.23 35.32
CA THR A 229 -2.63 3.57 35.05
C THR A 229 -3.80 3.45 34.09
N ASN A 230 -4.95 4.04 34.41
CA ASN A 230 -6.03 4.21 33.43
C ASN A 230 -5.58 5.18 32.34
N ILE A 231 -5.69 4.74 31.10
CA ILE A 231 -5.25 5.47 29.91
C ILE A 231 -6.43 5.67 28.94
N SER A 232 -7.65 5.88 29.43
CA SER A 232 -8.85 6.07 28.59
C SER A 232 -9.13 7.52 28.20
N ASN A 233 -8.29 8.48 28.62
CA ASN A 233 -8.53 9.90 28.42
C ASN A 233 -8.61 10.29 26.93
N GLY A 234 -9.67 10.99 26.53
CA GLY A 234 -9.95 11.36 25.14
C GLY A 234 -10.91 10.41 24.41
N ILE A 235 -11.24 9.25 24.98
CA ILE A 235 -12.34 8.39 24.50
C ILE A 235 -13.63 8.79 25.24
N PRO A 236 -14.71 9.16 24.53
CA PRO A 236 -15.95 9.59 25.17
C PRO A 236 -16.69 8.44 25.86
N ALA A 237 -17.41 8.76 26.94
CA ALA A 237 -18.35 7.83 27.57
C ALA A 237 -19.38 7.31 26.54
N GLY A 238 -19.80 6.05 26.68
CA GLY A 238 -20.64 5.37 25.69
C GLY A 238 -19.84 4.66 24.59
N SER A 239 -18.55 4.97 24.42
CA SER A 239 -17.64 4.24 23.51
C SER A 239 -16.76 3.27 24.31
N PHE A 240 -17.37 2.27 24.93
CA PHE A 240 -16.61 1.28 25.69
C PHE A 240 -15.58 0.58 24.81
N THR A 241 -14.44 0.24 25.40
CA THR A 241 -13.27 -0.25 24.69
C THR A 241 -13.27 -1.75 24.56
N ARG A 242 -12.85 -2.25 23.40
CA ARG A 242 -12.79 -3.69 23.09
C ARG A 242 -11.35 -4.14 22.90
N VAL A 243 -10.52 -3.34 22.23
CA VAL A 243 -9.15 -3.73 21.92
C VAL A 243 -8.18 -2.55 22.02
N VAL A 244 -6.95 -2.82 22.44
CA VAL A 244 -5.81 -1.91 22.35
C VAL A 244 -4.64 -2.64 21.67
N ARG A 245 -3.94 -1.96 20.75
CA ARG A 245 -2.74 -2.46 20.07
C ARG A 245 -1.64 -1.40 20.09
N GLU A 246 -0.39 -1.84 20.27
CA GLU A 246 0.78 -0.99 20.06
C GLU A 246 1.32 -1.22 18.65
N ASP A 247 1.76 -0.14 18.01
CA ASP A 247 2.46 -0.20 16.73
C ASP A 247 3.76 -1.00 16.84
N ASP A 248 4.14 -1.74 15.80
CA ASP A 248 5.34 -2.59 15.82
C ASP A 248 6.64 -1.86 15.43
N LYS A 249 6.56 -0.59 14.99
CA LYS A 249 7.72 0.23 14.59
C LYS A 249 7.87 1.56 15.33
N ARG A 250 6.80 2.09 15.94
CA ARG A 250 6.81 3.32 16.74
C ARG A 250 6.29 3.06 18.15
N LYS A 251 7.21 3.04 19.11
CA LYS A 251 6.89 2.99 20.55
C LYS A 251 5.87 4.06 20.94
N ASP A 252 4.93 3.71 21.82
CA ASP A 252 3.89 4.57 22.35
C ASP A 252 2.87 5.10 21.30
N LEU A 253 2.93 4.63 20.05
CA LEU A 253 1.83 4.75 19.09
C LEU A 253 0.85 3.61 19.31
N LEU A 254 -0.35 3.95 19.78
CA LEU A 254 -1.40 2.98 20.12
C LEU A 254 -2.64 3.19 19.26
N TYR A 255 -3.34 2.10 18.99
CA TYR A 255 -4.65 2.07 18.35
C TYR A 255 -5.65 1.40 19.30
N ALA A 256 -6.86 1.95 19.41
CA ALA A 256 -7.94 1.38 20.22
C ALA A 256 -9.19 1.17 19.38
N GLY A 257 -9.78 -0.02 19.47
CA GLY A 257 -11.09 -0.33 18.93
C GLY A 257 -12.15 -0.24 20.02
N THR A 258 -13.25 0.43 19.72
CA THR A 258 -14.37 0.67 20.64
C THR A 258 -15.68 0.20 20.02
N GLU A 259 -16.76 0.32 20.79
CA GLU A 259 -18.11 0.10 20.27
C GLU A 259 -18.48 0.99 19.08
N ASN A 260 -17.88 2.18 18.98
CA ASN A 260 -18.28 3.20 18.02
C ASN A 260 -17.20 3.55 16.99
N GLY A 261 -16.12 2.76 16.93
CA GLY A 261 -15.02 2.99 15.98
C GLY A 261 -13.62 2.99 16.59
N VAL A 262 -12.68 3.62 15.87
CA VAL A 262 -11.23 3.54 16.14
C VAL A 262 -10.68 4.85 16.70
N TYR A 263 -9.75 4.75 17.64
CA TYR A 263 -9.00 5.85 18.22
C TYR A 263 -7.49 5.62 18.11
N ILE A 264 -6.73 6.70 18.06
CA ILE A 264 -5.26 6.70 18.00
C ILE A 264 -4.67 7.53 19.14
N SER A 265 -3.52 7.08 19.66
CA SER A 265 -2.74 7.81 20.64
C SER A 265 -1.27 7.82 20.21
N TYR A 266 -0.64 8.99 20.23
CA TYR A 266 0.79 9.16 19.94
C TYR A 266 1.69 9.23 21.18
N ASN A 267 1.13 9.02 22.38
CA ASN A 267 1.80 9.29 23.66
C ASN A 267 1.56 8.19 24.70
N GLY A 268 1.39 6.95 24.24
CA GLY A 268 1.30 5.76 25.10
C GLY A 268 -0.01 5.68 25.88
N GLY A 269 -1.09 6.25 25.35
CA GLY A 269 -2.45 6.22 25.88
C GLY A 269 -2.80 7.40 26.78
N LYS A 270 -1.90 8.37 26.99
CA LYS A 270 -2.18 9.54 27.83
C LYS A 270 -3.32 10.39 27.28
N ASN A 271 -3.43 10.51 25.96
CA ASN A 271 -4.54 11.15 25.27
C ASN A 271 -4.85 10.42 23.97
N TRP A 272 -6.12 10.13 23.76
CA TRP A 272 -6.65 9.56 22.52
C TRP A 272 -7.34 10.61 21.66
N SER A 273 -7.34 10.38 20.35
CA SER A 273 -8.10 11.15 19.37
C SER A 273 -8.84 10.19 18.44
N SER A 274 -10.00 10.60 17.95
CA SER A 274 -10.73 9.78 16.97
C SER A 274 -9.86 9.55 15.74
N PHE A 275 -9.85 8.31 15.26
CA PHE A 275 -9.15 7.86 14.06
C PHE A 275 -10.12 7.13 13.13
N GLN A 276 -11.31 7.73 12.96
CA GLN A 276 -12.43 7.13 12.23
C GLN A 276 -12.22 7.12 10.71
N LEU A 277 -11.63 8.19 10.15
CA LEU A 277 -11.47 8.37 8.71
C LEU A 277 -12.79 8.07 7.95
N ASN A 278 -12.76 7.19 6.95
CA ASN A 278 -13.92 6.75 6.16
C ASN A 278 -14.58 5.46 6.69
N LEU A 279 -14.13 4.94 7.85
CA LEU A 279 -14.74 3.76 8.47
C LEU A 279 -16.17 4.11 8.95
N PRO A 280 -17.18 3.26 8.72
CA PRO A 280 -18.50 3.44 9.31
C PRO A 280 -18.47 3.36 10.84
N ASN A 281 -19.42 4.01 11.50
CA ASN A 281 -19.62 3.83 12.94
C ASN A 281 -20.13 2.39 13.20
N THR A 282 -19.25 1.55 13.73
CA THR A 282 -19.50 0.12 13.96
C THR A 282 -18.59 -0.40 15.09
N PRO A 283 -18.99 -1.45 15.82
CA PRO A 283 -18.13 -2.07 16.81
C PRO A 283 -16.85 -2.63 16.19
N ILE A 284 -15.72 -2.27 16.78
CA ILE A 284 -14.39 -2.77 16.41
C ILE A 284 -14.00 -3.85 17.41
N THR A 285 -14.11 -5.11 16.97
CA THR A 285 -13.94 -6.28 17.84
C THR A 285 -12.48 -6.66 18.03
N ASP A 286 -11.65 -6.42 17.01
CA ASP A 286 -10.20 -6.61 17.08
C ASP A 286 -9.46 -5.68 16.11
N LEU A 287 -8.20 -5.42 16.42
CA LEU A 287 -7.25 -4.67 15.60
C LEU A 287 -5.96 -5.45 15.49
N ARG A 288 -5.25 -5.33 14.36
CA ARG A 288 -3.91 -5.91 14.19
C ARG A 288 -3.02 -5.04 13.32
N VAL A 289 -1.84 -4.71 13.83
CA VAL A 289 -0.77 -4.15 13.00
C VAL A 289 -0.04 -5.31 12.33
N HIS A 290 0.04 -5.29 11.00
CA HIS A 290 0.72 -6.32 10.24
C HIS A 290 1.25 -5.80 8.91
N GLN A 291 2.56 -5.99 8.66
CA GLN A 291 3.22 -5.58 7.42
C GLN A 291 2.92 -4.12 7.04
N ASP A 292 3.04 -3.22 8.01
CA ASP A 292 2.76 -1.79 7.85
C ASP A 292 1.30 -1.43 7.59
N ASN A 293 0.34 -2.33 7.80
CA ASN A 293 -1.09 -2.06 7.69
C ASN A 293 -1.78 -2.17 9.05
N LEU A 294 -2.88 -1.45 9.22
CA LEU A 294 -3.81 -1.64 10.34
C LEU A 294 -5.06 -2.37 9.86
N ILE A 295 -5.24 -3.59 10.35
CA ILE A 295 -6.38 -4.45 10.02
C ILE A 295 -7.42 -4.29 11.13
N ALA A 296 -8.67 -4.08 10.76
CA ALA A 296 -9.80 -3.96 11.69
C ALA A 296 -10.87 -5.02 11.41
N ALA A 297 -11.19 -5.81 12.44
CA ALA A 297 -12.35 -6.68 12.46
C ALA A 297 -13.55 -5.91 13.01
N THR A 298 -14.69 -6.00 12.33
CA THR A 298 -15.90 -5.26 12.70
C THR A 298 -17.10 -6.18 12.93
N SER A 299 -18.05 -5.72 13.75
CA SER A 299 -19.41 -6.30 13.77
C SER A 299 -20.33 -5.67 12.71
N GLY A 300 -19.76 -5.04 11.67
CA GLY A 300 -20.48 -4.38 10.58
C GLY A 300 -20.53 -5.18 9.28
N ARG A 301 -20.26 -6.49 9.31
CA ARG A 301 -20.20 -7.40 8.15
C ARG A 301 -19.10 -7.03 7.11
N SER A 302 -18.00 -6.45 7.56
CA SER A 302 -16.82 -6.17 6.71
C SER A 302 -15.51 -6.28 7.49
N PHE A 303 -14.44 -6.62 6.78
CA PHE A 303 -13.05 -6.45 7.23
C PHE A 303 -12.48 -5.19 6.58
N TRP A 304 -11.73 -4.41 7.36
CA TRP A 304 -11.11 -3.17 6.88
C TRP A 304 -9.59 -3.25 7.01
N ILE A 305 -8.89 -2.69 6.03
CA ILE A 305 -7.44 -2.57 6.04
C ILE A 305 -7.11 -1.12 5.70
N LEU A 306 -6.49 -0.42 6.64
CA LEU A 306 -5.79 0.82 6.34
C LEU A 306 -4.40 0.44 5.83
N ASP A 307 -4.22 0.53 4.52
CA ASP A 307 -2.94 0.27 3.89
C ASP A 307 -1.95 1.39 4.24
N ASP A 308 -0.72 1.01 4.57
CA ASP A 308 0.41 1.92 4.79
C ASP A 308 0.29 2.90 5.99
N LEU A 309 0.78 2.45 7.15
CA LEU A 309 0.96 3.23 8.37
C LEU A 309 2.18 4.15 8.35
N THR A 310 2.96 4.21 7.27
CA THR A 310 4.24 4.94 7.22
C THR A 310 4.04 6.44 7.45
N LEU A 311 2.99 7.04 6.89
CA LEU A 311 2.63 8.43 7.17
C LEU A 311 2.23 8.60 8.65
N ILE A 312 1.35 7.74 9.15
CA ILE A 312 0.81 7.80 10.51
C ILE A 312 1.96 7.77 11.53
N ARG A 313 2.98 6.95 11.30
CA ARG A 313 4.17 6.85 12.15
C ARG A 313 5.08 8.07 12.09
N GLN A 314 5.12 8.80 10.99
CA GLN A 314 5.94 10.01 10.86
C GLN A 314 5.22 11.27 11.33
N TYR A 315 3.89 11.24 11.41
CA TYR A 315 3.07 12.38 11.77
C TYR A 315 3.49 13.03 13.11
N LYS A 316 3.68 14.35 13.06
CA LYS A 316 4.02 15.22 14.19
C LYS A 316 3.37 16.58 14.00
N ALA A 317 2.47 16.97 14.91
CA ALA A 317 1.90 18.32 14.95
C ALA A 317 2.89 19.33 15.57
N PRO A 318 2.81 20.64 15.24
CA PRO A 318 1.89 21.27 14.28
C PRO A 318 2.38 21.20 12.82
N LEU A 319 1.43 21.25 11.89
CA LEU A 319 1.63 21.02 10.46
C LEU A 319 1.76 22.31 9.63
N ASN A 320 2.73 23.17 9.98
CA ASN A 320 2.79 24.53 9.42
C ASN A 320 3.94 24.76 8.43
N ASN A 321 4.69 23.72 8.08
CA ASN A 321 5.90 23.82 7.27
C ASN A 321 5.83 22.89 6.06
N LEU A 322 6.52 23.28 4.98
CA LEU A 322 6.76 22.39 3.85
C LEU A 322 7.43 21.12 4.36
N THR A 323 6.80 19.97 4.17
CA THR A 323 7.31 18.67 4.62
C THR A 323 6.99 17.63 3.56
N LEU A 324 7.94 16.75 3.26
CA LEU A 324 7.76 15.60 2.40
C LEU A 324 8.03 14.36 3.25
N TYR A 325 7.02 13.52 3.40
CA TYR A 325 7.11 12.32 4.23
C TYR A 325 7.81 11.20 3.48
N GLN A 326 8.59 10.39 4.20
CA GLN A 326 9.23 9.20 3.65
C GLN A 326 8.15 8.21 3.21
N PRO A 327 8.02 7.87 1.92
CA PRO A 327 7.05 6.87 1.48
C PRO A 327 7.46 5.46 1.92
N ALA A 328 6.46 4.57 2.01
CA ALA A 328 6.71 3.13 2.11
C ALA A 328 7.40 2.60 0.83
N PRO A 329 8.20 1.53 0.94
CA PRO A 329 8.72 0.84 -0.24
C PRO A 329 7.58 0.32 -1.13
N ALA A 330 7.71 0.50 -2.44
CA ALA A 330 6.75 -0.03 -3.42
C ALA A 330 7.33 -1.27 -4.11
N ILE A 331 6.56 -2.36 -4.18
CA ILE A 331 6.91 -3.52 -5.02
C ILE A 331 6.49 -3.23 -6.46
N LEU A 332 7.30 -3.65 -7.44
CA LEU A 332 6.90 -3.66 -8.85
C LEU A 332 5.70 -4.59 -9.06
N ALA A 333 4.51 -4.02 -8.97
CA ALA A 333 3.25 -4.71 -9.17
C ALA A 333 2.69 -4.44 -10.57
N THR A 334 1.95 -5.42 -11.08
CA THR A 334 1.11 -5.29 -12.28
C THR A 334 -0.31 -4.88 -11.88
N GLY A 335 -1.09 -4.47 -12.87
CA GLY A 335 -2.50 -4.11 -12.69
C GLY A 335 -2.72 -2.61 -12.50
N SER A 336 -3.87 -2.26 -11.94
CA SER A 336 -4.28 -0.88 -11.65
C SER A 336 -5.06 -0.83 -10.34
N SER A 337 -5.19 0.37 -9.79
CA SER A 337 -6.04 0.67 -8.65
C SER A 337 -6.70 2.03 -8.83
N GLU A 338 -7.93 2.18 -8.32
CA GLU A 338 -8.55 3.49 -8.14
C GLU A 338 -7.70 4.46 -7.29
N LEU A 339 -6.83 3.92 -6.44
CA LEU A 339 -5.88 4.66 -5.62
C LEU A 339 -4.62 5.11 -6.39
N ASP A 340 -4.45 4.77 -7.67
CA ASP A 340 -3.33 5.22 -8.50
C ASP A 340 -3.41 6.71 -8.84
N GLY A 341 -4.58 7.31 -8.67
CA GLY A 341 -4.81 8.75 -8.82
C GLY A 341 -5.26 9.39 -7.51
N ASN A 342 -5.51 10.70 -7.59
CA ASN A 342 -6.23 11.44 -6.56
C ASN A 342 -7.60 11.82 -7.11
N ASN A 343 -8.57 10.92 -6.97
CA ASN A 343 -9.96 11.20 -7.31
C ASN A 343 -10.68 11.68 -6.04
N PRO A 344 -11.12 12.95 -5.95
CA PRO A 344 -11.81 13.47 -4.77
C PRO A 344 -13.17 12.78 -4.53
N ASP A 345 -13.77 12.19 -5.57
CA ASP A 345 -15.06 11.50 -5.47
C ASP A 345 -14.91 10.03 -5.05
N PHE A 346 -13.68 9.52 -4.94
CA PHE A 346 -13.42 8.14 -4.51
C PHE A 346 -13.20 8.08 -2.99
N ASP A 347 -14.10 7.38 -2.29
CA ASP A 347 -14.09 7.26 -0.84
C ASP A 347 -13.18 6.15 -0.31
N GLY A 348 -12.45 5.45 -1.19
CA GLY A 348 -11.56 4.34 -0.81
C GLY A 348 -12.25 2.99 -0.68
N THR A 349 -13.54 2.88 -1.02
CA THR A 349 -14.32 1.64 -0.85
C THR A 349 -14.95 1.16 -2.16
N ASN A 350 -15.34 -0.11 -2.19
CA ASN A 350 -16.13 -0.66 -3.28
C ASN A 350 -17.17 -1.67 -2.74
N PRO A 351 -18.43 -1.65 -3.23
CA PRO A 351 -19.50 -2.47 -2.66
C PRO A 351 -19.35 -3.97 -2.91
N THR A 352 -18.51 -4.40 -3.86
CA THR A 352 -18.42 -5.81 -4.28
C THR A 352 -17.03 -6.41 -4.15
N ARG A 353 -16.00 -5.63 -3.79
CA ARG A 353 -14.62 -6.10 -3.65
C ARG A 353 -13.78 -5.20 -2.75
N GLY A 354 -12.69 -5.73 -2.20
CA GLY A 354 -11.63 -4.93 -1.60
C GLY A 354 -10.86 -4.15 -2.68
N VAL A 355 -10.60 -2.88 -2.42
CA VAL A 355 -9.83 -2.00 -3.31
C VAL A 355 -8.35 -2.37 -3.20
N ASN A 356 -7.67 -2.55 -4.33
CA ASN A 356 -6.23 -2.81 -4.31
C ASN A 356 -5.47 -1.55 -3.83
N PRO A 357 -4.35 -1.70 -3.10
CA PRO A 357 -3.42 -0.61 -2.87
C PRO A 357 -2.91 -0.01 -4.18
N ALA A 358 -2.45 1.24 -4.13
CA ALA A 358 -1.81 1.89 -5.27
C ALA A 358 -0.66 1.04 -5.83
N THR A 359 -0.47 1.10 -7.15
CA THR A 359 0.54 0.34 -7.91
C THR A 359 1.91 1.04 -7.96
N GLY A 360 2.00 2.27 -7.47
CA GLY A 360 3.21 3.08 -7.44
C GLY A 360 3.64 3.53 -6.04
N ILE A 361 4.61 4.45 -5.99
CA ILE A 361 5.05 5.08 -4.75
C ILE A 361 4.02 6.14 -4.35
N VAL A 362 3.38 5.95 -3.19
CA VAL A 362 2.46 6.92 -2.60
C VAL A 362 3.25 7.96 -1.81
N LEU A 363 3.19 9.20 -2.24
CA LEU A 363 3.87 10.34 -1.65
C LEU A 363 2.86 11.19 -0.89
N TYR A 364 3.21 11.51 0.35
CA TYR A 364 2.48 12.47 1.15
C TYR A 364 3.37 13.69 1.39
N TYR A 365 2.79 14.89 1.26
CA TYR A 365 3.49 16.13 1.55
C TYR A 365 2.56 17.17 2.19
N GLU A 366 3.12 17.93 3.12
CA GLU A 366 2.48 19.02 3.80
C GLU A 366 2.83 20.33 3.11
N LEU A 367 1.83 21.17 2.81
CA LEU A 367 2.05 22.52 2.31
C LEU A 367 1.59 23.56 3.34
N PRO A 368 2.41 24.59 3.62
CA PRO A 368 1.91 25.78 4.29
C PRO A 368 0.95 26.53 3.36
N GLU A 369 0.42 27.65 3.84
CA GLU A 369 -0.22 28.61 2.96
C GLU A 369 0.79 29.15 1.95
N LEU A 370 0.51 28.95 0.66
CA LEU A 370 1.40 29.32 -0.42
C LEU A 370 1.13 30.76 -0.91
N LYS A 371 2.16 31.39 -1.49
CA LYS A 371 2.00 32.68 -2.18
C LYS A 371 1.09 32.57 -3.39
N GLU A 372 0.50 33.69 -3.78
CA GLU A 372 -0.27 33.78 -5.02
C GLU A 372 0.60 33.37 -6.23
N ASN A 373 0.06 32.52 -7.10
CA ASN A 373 0.76 31.96 -8.28
C ASN A 373 1.99 31.09 -7.99
N ALA A 374 2.16 30.65 -6.73
CA ALA A 374 3.19 29.67 -6.37
C ALA A 374 3.10 28.41 -7.23
N GLU A 375 4.25 27.88 -7.60
CA GLU A 375 4.37 26.60 -8.30
C GLU A 375 4.98 25.59 -7.34
N VAL A 376 4.36 24.42 -7.24
CA VAL A 376 4.91 23.28 -6.54
C VAL A 376 5.54 22.37 -7.59
N LYS A 377 6.80 21.99 -7.39
CA LYS A 377 7.54 21.11 -8.30
C LYS A 377 8.04 19.90 -7.55
N MET A 378 7.98 18.74 -8.20
CA MET A 378 8.56 17.51 -7.69
C MET A 378 9.52 16.95 -8.73
N SER A 379 10.74 16.62 -8.31
CA SER A 379 11.73 15.94 -9.15
C SER A 379 12.12 14.61 -8.53
N ILE A 380 12.23 13.58 -9.35
CA ILE A 380 12.62 12.24 -8.95
C ILE A 380 13.93 11.91 -9.64
N LYS A 381 14.94 11.58 -8.83
CA LYS A 381 16.27 11.23 -9.28
C LYS A 381 16.57 9.76 -8.98
N ASP A 382 17.25 9.11 -9.91
CA ASP A 382 17.81 7.78 -9.68
C ASP A 382 19.01 7.82 -8.70
N ALA A 383 19.59 6.66 -8.43
CA ALA A 383 20.75 6.53 -7.56
C ALA A 383 22.01 7.25 -8.09
N ALA A 384 22.08 7.55 -9.39
CA ALA A 384 23.17 8.31 -10.01
C ALA A 384 22.93 9.84 -9.97
N GLY A 385 21.77 10.28 -9.48
CA GLY A 385 21.39 11.69 -9.41
C GLY A 385 20.79 12.24 -10.72
N LYS A 386 20.56 11.39 -11.73
CA LYS A 386 19.88 11.78 -12.97
C LYS A 386 18.38 11.95 -12.69
N ILE A 387 17.81 13.06 -13.13
CA ILE A 387 16.36 13.28 -13.05
C ILE A 387 15.69 12.37 -14.08
N ILE A 388 14.86 11.44 -13.61
CA ILE A 388 14.12 10.50 -14.46
C ILE A 388 12.67 10.96 -14.69
N ARG A 389 12.12 11.72 -13.74
CA ARG A 389 10.73 12.20 -13.77
C ARG A 389 10.60 13.52 -13.02
N SER A 390 9.73 14.40 -13.52
CA SER A 390 9.34 15.63 -12.83
C SER A 390 7.83 15.86 -12.94
N PHE A 391 7.26 16.57 -11.97
CA PHE A 391 5.86 16.97 -11.93
C PHE A 391 5.74 18.43 -11.48
N SER A 392 4.69 19.12 -11.93
CA SER A 392 4.39 20.50 -11.53
C SER A 392 2.92 20.64 -11.15
N SER A 393 2.61 21.60 -10.27
CA SER A 393 1.23 22.05 -10.05
C SER A 393 0.68 22.85 -11.23
N LYS A 394 1.53 23.42 -12.08
CA LYS A 394 1.12 24.18 -13.27
C LYS A 394 0.97 23.28 -14.49
N ALA A 395 -0.02 23.61 -15.31
CA ALA A 395 -0.23 22.94 -16.59
C ALA A 395 0.90 23.31 -17.54
N ASP A 396 1.37 22.36 -18.35
CA ASP A 396 2.27 22.69 -19.47
C ASP A 396 1.48 23.50 -20.52
N PRO A 397 1.82 24.80 -20.73
CA PRO A 397 1.13 25.62 -21.71
C PRO A 397 1.36 25.16 -23.16
N ASN A 398 2.38 24.34 -23.40
CA ASN A 398 2.71 23.82 -24.73
C ASN A 398 2.03 22.48 -25.02
N TYR A 399 1.33 21.88 -24.05
CA TYR A 399 0.63 20.62 -24.25
C TYR A 399 -0.48 20.78 -25.30
N LYS A 400 -0.45 19.92 -26.33
CA LYS A 400 -1.49 19.86 -27.36
C LYS A 400 -2.16 18.50 -27.32
N ARG A 401 -3.47 18.51 -27.16
CA ARG A 401 -4.30 17.30 -27.28
C ARG A 401 -4.66 17.08 -28.75
N TYR A 402 -4.45 15.86 -29.22
CA TYR A 402 -4.87 15.33 -30.51
C TYR A 402 -5.01 13.80 -30.36
N ASP A 403 -5.57 13.11 -31.34
CA ASP A 403 -5.74 11.66 -31.27
C ASP A 403 -4.37 10.96 -31.24
N GLY A 404 -4.17 10.08 -30.27
CA GLY A 404 -2.88 9.43 -30.03
C GLY A 404 -1.82 10.35 -29.40
N ALA A 405 -2.16 11.55 -28.93
CA ALA A 405 -1.22 12.43 -28.24
C ALA A 405 -0.65 11.77 -26.96
N PRO A 406 0.60 12.12 -26.57
CA PRO A 406 1.12 11.73 -25.27
C PRO A 406 0.15 12.08 -24.13
N PRO A 407 0.05 11.24 -23.09
CA PRO A 407 -0.78 11.55 -21.95
C PRO A 407 -0.27 12.83 -21.26
N ARG A 408 -1.19 13.67 -20.82
CA ARG A 408 -0.84 14.83 -19.99
C ARG A 408 -0.29 14.35 -18.65
N ASP A 409 0.76 15.01 -18.19
CA ASP A 409 1.32 14.73 -16.87
C ASP A 409 0.33 15.10 -15.75
N PRO A 410 0.22 14.27 -14.69
CA PRO A 410 -0.60 14.59 -13.54
C PRO A 410 -0.03 15.80 -12.80
N GLN A 411 -0.92 16.64 -12.26
CA GLN A 411 -0.55 17.86 -11.57
C GLN A 411 -0.44 17.63 -10.06
N LEU A 412 0.51 18.33 -9.43
CA LEU A 412 0.62 18.38 -7.98
C LEU A 412 -0.48 19.26 -7.38
N SER A 413 -1.03 18.83 -6.26
CA SER A 413 -1.99 19.63 -5.49
C SER A 413 -1.27 20.76 -4.76
N ILE A 414 -1.97 21.88 -4.60
CA ILE A 414 -1.48 23.09 -3.92
C ILE A 414 -2.28 23.41 -2.65
N GLN A 415 -3.09 22.45 -2.18
CA GLN A 415 -3.95 22.64 -1.01
C GLN A 415 -3.10 22.81 0.25
N LYS A 416 -3.49 23.75 1.12
CA LYS A 416 -2.88 23.91 2.45
C LYS A 416 -3.11 22.63 3.28
N GLY A 417 -2.07 22.17 3.98
CA GLY A 417 -2.08 20.95 4.77
C GLY A 417 -1.59 19.72 4.00
N LEU A 418 -2.08 18.54 4.37
CA LEU A 418 -1.66 17.26 3.82
C LEU A 418 -2.19 17.02 2.40
N ASN A 419 -1.28 16.69 1.50
CA ASN A 419 -1.55 16.31 0.12
C ASN A 419 -1.00 14.92 -0.17
N ARG A 420 -1.64 14.23 -1.11
CA ARG A 420 -1.23 12.91 -1.61
C ARG A 420 -0.86 13.01 -3.08
N PHE A 421 0.07 12.18 -3.55
CA PHE A 421 0.39 12.00 -4.96
C PHE A 421 0.95 10.60 -5.20
N VAL A 422 0.65 9.98 -6.34
CA VAL A 422 1.20 8.66 -6.67
C VAL A 422 2.14 8.79 -7.87
N TRP A 423 3.40 8.45 -7.65
CA TRP A 423 4.32 8.21 -8.76
C TRP A 423 4.13 6.78 -9.25
N ASN A 424 3.60 6.63 -10.46
CA ASN A 424 3.38 5.35 -11.14
C ASN A 424 4.68 4.62 -11.58
N LEU A 425 5.82 5.01 -11.01
CA LEU A 425 7.15 4.45 -11.25
C LEU A 425 7.69 4.69 -12.66
N ARG A 426 7.03 5.49 -13.50
CA ARG A 426 7.45 5.69 -14.89
C ARG A 426 8.42 6.85 -15.05
N HIS A 427 9.30 6.71 -16.04
CA HIS A 427 10.16 7.78 -16.54
C HIS A 427 9.33 8.86 -17.25
N SER A 428 10.01 9.93 -17.66
CA SER A 428 9.38 11.08 -18.33
C SER A 428 8.63 10.66 -19.60
N THR A 429 7.49 11.29 -19.83
CA THR A 429 6.69 11.07 -21.04
C THR A 429 7.47 11.53 -22.26
N LEU A 430 7.46 10.75 -23.33
CA LEU A 430 8.16 11.05 -24.58
C LEU A 430 7.41 12.14 -25.37
N PRO A 431 8.14 13.03 -26.07
CA PRO A 431 7.51 14.05 -26.90
C PRO A 431 6.73 13.39 -28.05
N GLY A 432 5.56 13.93 -28.36
CA GLY A 432 4.78 13.52 -29.54
C GLY A 432 5.10 14.37 -30.77
N VAL A 433 4.52 13.99 -31.91
CA VAL A 433 4.50 14.81 -33.13
C VAL A 433 3.08 15.40 -33.27
N PRO A 434 2.89 16.71 -33.08
CA PRO A 434 1.55 17.31 -33.04
C PRO A 434 0.70 16.99 -34.28
N ASN A 435 -0.56 16.63 -34.04
CA ASN A 435 -1.55 16.27 -35.08
C ASN A 435 -1.11 15.08 -35.96
N THR A 436 -0.35 14.14 -35.40
CA THR A 436 0.03 12.90 -36.07
C THR A 436 -0.22 11.73 -35.14
N TYR A 437 -1.07 10.80 -35.57
CA TYR A 437 -1.36 9.58 -34.85
C TYR A 437 -0.28 8.53 -35.12
N ILE A 438 0.34 8.04 -34.04
CA ILE A 438 1.26 6.90 -34.01
C ILE A 438 0.65 5.88 -33.05
N GLU A 439 0.38 4.67 -33.53
CA GLU A 439 -0.15 3.58 -32.70
C GLU A 439 0.96 3.03 -31.78
N SER A 440 1.24 3.76 -30.71
CA SER A 440 2.32 3.48 -29.76
C SER A 440 2.06 4.19 -28.42
N SER A 441 2.74 3.75 -27.37
CA SER A 441 2.76 4.41 -26.07
C SER A 441 3.91 5.40 -25.99
N PHE A 442 3.61 6.62 -25.56
CA PHE A 442 4.59 7.66 -25.23
C PHE A 442 5.01 7.65 -23.76
N ARG A 443 4.52 6.70 -22.96
CA ARG A 443 4.91 6.61 -21.55
C ARG A 443 6.34 6.11 -21.47
N GLY A 444 7.17 6.75 -20.64
CA GLY A 444 8.49 6.21 -20.30
C GLY A 444 8.35 4.88 -19.55
N HIS A 445 9.36 4.03 -19.66
CA HIS A 445 9.43 2.73 -19.01
C HIS A 445 9.35 2.85 -17.48
N LYS A 446 8.97 1.74 -16.82
CA LYS A 446 8.98 1.65 -15.36
C LYS A 446 10.42 1.61 -14.86
N SER A 447 10.68 2.40 -13.83
CA SER A 447 11.93 2.41 -13.07
C SER A 447 12.17 1.07 -12.40
N ILE A 448 13.43 0.63 -12.42
CA ILE A 448 13.88 -0.65 -11.86
C ILE A 448 13.92 -0.64 -10.33
N PRO A 449 14.07 -1.81 -9.66
CA PRO A 449 14.31 -1.87 -8.23
C PRO A 449 15.55 -1.09 -7.82
N GLY A 450 15.44 -0.29 -6.75
CA GLY A 450 16.50 0.60 -6.32
C GLY A 450 16.02 1.74 -5.43
N ASN A 451 16.95 2.62 -5.11
CA ASN A 451 16.68 3.82 -4.31
C ASN A 451 16.59 5.06 -5.20
N TYR A 452 15.62 5.90 -4.90
CA TYR A 452 15.31 7.13 -5.62
C TYR A 452 15.28 8.30 -4.66
N THR A 453 15.75 9.46 -5.10
CA THR A 453 15.67 10.71 -4.34
C THR A 453 14.51 11.53 -4.86
N ILE A 454 13.56 11.86 -3.99
CA ILE A 454 12.39 12.68 -4.34
C ILE A 454 12.55 14.03 -3.68
N THR A 455 12.52 15.08 -4.48
CA THR A 455 12.67 16.46 -4.03
C THR A 455 11.41 17.23 -4.36
N LEU A 456 10.82 17.90 -3.37
CA LEU A 456 9.67 18.78 -3.50
C LEU A 456 10.09 20.22 -3.25
N GLU A 457 9.72 21.12 -4.16
CA GLU A 457 9.96 22.55 -4.08
C GLU A 457 8.63 23.29 -4.02
N ALA A 458 8.48 24.21 -3.07
CA ALA A 458 7.36 25.13 -2.96
C ALA A 458 7.82 26.47 -2.35
N ASP A 459 7.44 27.60 -2.96
CA ASP A 459 7.81 28.95 -2.52
C ASP A 459 9.32 29.17 -2.28
N GLY A 460 10.15 28.56 -3.13
CA GLY A 460 11.62 28.64 -3.03
C GLY A 460 12.22 27.83 -1.87
N LYS A 461 11.41 27.07 -1.15
CA LYS A 461 11.87 26.08 -0.16
C LYS A 461 11.90 24.71 -0.81
N THR A 462 12.83 23.88 -0.37
CA THR A 462 13.01 22.52 -0.88
C THR A 462 13.09 21.53 0.27
N VAL A 463 12.40 20.41 0.13
CA VAL A 463 12.50 19.25 1.03
C VAL A 463 12.74 17.99 0.20
N THR A 464 13.47 17.05 0.77
CA THR A 464 13.88 15.82 0.07
C THR A 464 13.60 14.61 0.94
N THR A 465 13.18 13.51 0.30
CA THR A 465 13.07 12.20 0.93
C THR A 465 13.61 11.12 0.01
N MET A 466 13.86 9.92 0.55
CA MET A 466 14.20 8.75 -0.25
C MET A 466 12.94 7.99 -0.64
N ALA A 467 12.99 7.16 -1.67
CA ALA A 467 11.97 6.15 -1.96
C ALA A 467 12.65 4.88 -2.44
N THR A 468 12.05 3.74 -2.17
CA THR A 468 12.61 2.44 -2.53
C THR A 468 11.61 1.67 -3.38
N ILE A 469 12.07 1.21 -4.54
CA ILE A 469 11.36 0.24 -5.38
C ILE A 469 11.95 -1.14 -5.10
N LEU A 470 11.10 -2.09 -4.72
CA LEU A 470 11.46 -3.48 -4.46
C LEU A 470 11.16 -4.34 -5.69
N SER A 471 12.01 -5.34 -5.93
CA SER A 471 11.71 -6.38 -6.90
C SER A 471 10.47 -7.16 -6.50
N ASN A 472 9.74 -7.67 -7.49
CA ASN A 472 8.65 -8.59 -7.22
C ASN A 472 9.24 -9.98 -6.92
N PRO A 473 9.03 -10.55 -5.71
CA PRO A 473 9.62 -11.82 -5.33
C PRO A 473 9.09 -13.01 -6.16
N THR A 474 8.00 -12.83 -6.92
CA THR A 474 7.45 -13.88 -7.79
C THR A 474 8.05 -13.86 -9.20
N TYR A 475 8.85 -12.85 -9.56
CA TYR A 475 9.45 -12.77 -10.90
C TYR A 475 10.80 -13.48 -10.94
N PRO A 476 11.10 -14.24 -12.00
CA PRO A 476 12.38 -14.90 -12.19
C PRO A 476 13.44 -13.92 -12.73
N THR A 477 13.58 -12.75 -12.10
CA THR A 477 14.42 -11.64 -12.57
C THR A 477 15.59 -11.38 -11.63
N THR A 478 16.77 -11.12 -12.19
CA THR A 478 18.01 -10.77 -11.48
C THR A 478 18.28 -9.25 -11.54
N ALA A 479 19.22 -8.77 -10.74
CA ALA A 479 19.65 -7.36 -10.80
C ALA A 479 20.27 -7.02 -12.17
N GLU A 480 20.93 -7.99 -12.81
CA GLU A 480 21.49 -7.89 -14.15
C GLU A 480 20.40 -7.71 -15.21
N ASP A 481 19.29 -8.46 -15.11
CA ASP A 481 18.16 -8.34 -16.05
C ASP A 481 17.56 -6.93 -16.00
N TYR A 482 17.37 -6.37 -14.78
CA TYR A 482 16.89 -5.01 -14.61
C TYR A 482 17.87 -3.98 -15.17
N LYS A 483 19.18 -4.14 -14.95
CA LYS A 483 20.19 -3.22 -15.47
C LYS A 483 20.26 -3.25 -17.00
N GLU A 484 20.15 -4.43 -17.60
CA GLU A 484 20.07 -4.57 -19.05
C GLU A 484 18.82 -3.87 -19.60
N PHE A 485 17.66 -4.10 -18.98
CA PHE A 485 16.40 -3.46 -19.35
C PHE A 485 16.47 -1.94 -19.25
N GLU A 486 16.95 -1.38 -18.13
CA GLU A 486 17.13 0.06 -17.94
C GLU A 486 18.02 0.66 -19.04
N THR A 487 19.16 0.02 -19.33
CA THR A 487 20.08 0.50 -20.37
C THR A 487 19.45 0.47 -21.75
N PHE A 488 18.75 -0.63 -22.06
CA PHE A 488 18.09 -0.85 -23.35
C PHE A 488 16.96 0.18 -23.57
N MET A 489 16.09 0.34 -22.58
CA MET A 489 14.94 1.25 -22.65
C MET A 489 15.36 2.72 -22.64
N SER A 490 16.21 3.14 -21.70
CA SER A 490 16.70 4.52 -21.64
C SER A 490 17.38 4.95 -22.95
N GLY A 491 18.15 4.06 -23.58
CA GLY A 491 18.80 4.34 -24.87
C GLY A 491 17.79 4.56 -26.02
N MET A 492 16.75 3.72 -26.10
CA MET A 492 15.68 3.89 -27.09
C MET A 492 14.87 5.16 -26.86
N GLU A 493 14.52 5.46 -25.61
CA GLU A 493 13.77 6.67 -25.24
C GLU A 493 14.53 7.95 -25.59
N ASP A 494 15.83 7.99 -25.36
CA ASP A 494 16.66 9.14 -25.70
C ASP A 494 16.74 9.33 -27.22
N ASN A 495 16.80 8.25 -27.99
CA ASN A 495 16.69 8.31 -29.46
C ASN A 495 15.32 8.83 -29.91
N VAL A 496 14.21 8.34 -29.33
CA VAL A 496 12.85 8.84 -29.70
C VAL A 496 12.70 10.33 -29.39
N LYS A 497 13.19 10.79 -28.23
CA LYS A 497 13.19 12.22 -27.89
C LYS A 497 13.93 13.03 -28.94
N GLU A 498 15.12 12.57 -29.33
CA GLU A 498 15.93 13.24 -30.35
C GLU A 498 15.24 13.26 -31.72
N MET A 499 14.70 12.12 -32.16
CA MET A 499 13.94 11.99 -33.40
C MET A 499 12.77 12.98 -33.45
N HIS A 500 11.92 12.97 -32.43
CA HIS A 500 10.71 13.79 -32.42
C HIS A 500 11.01 15.27 -32.25
N ASN A 501 12.02 15.64 -31.48
CA ASN A 501 12.47 17.02 -31.38
C ASN A 501 12.97 17.55 -32.74
N LEU A 502 13.80 16.77 -33.44
CA LEU A 502 14.30 17.15 -34.77
C LEU A 502 13.18 17.24 -35.81
N VAL A 503 12.26 16.27 -35.80
CA VAL A 503 11.05 16.27 -36.64
C VAL A 503 10.21 17.53 -36.41
N ASN A 504 9.91 17.85 -35.14
CA ASN A 504 9.09 19.00 -34.79
C ASN A 504 9.76 20.32 -35.14
N GLU A 505 11.08 20.44 -34.92
CA GLU A 505 11.86 21.62 -35.27
C GLU A 505 11.88 21.84 -36.79
N LEU A 506 12.24 20.81 -37.56
CA LEU A 506 12.31 20.90 -39.02
C LEU A 506 10.93 21.12 -39.64
N PHE A 507 9.86 20.55 -39.08
CA PHE A 507 8.51 20.79 -39.57
C PHE A 507 8.05 22.23 -39.36
N SER A 508 8.34 22.83 -38.20
CA SER A 508 8.06 24.26 -37.98
C SER A 508 8.82 25.14 -38.99
N LYS A 509 10.11 24.86 -39.21
CA LYS A 509 10.93 25.59 -40.19
C LYS A 509 10.44 25.39 -41.63
N LYS A 510 9.97 24.19 -41.98
CA LYS A 510 9.33 23.88 -43.27
C LYS A 510 8.08 24.73 -43.47
N GLN A 511 7.25 24.88 -42.45
CA GLN A 511 6.05 25.74 -42.50
C GLN A 511 6.42 27.21 -42.71
N GLN A 512 7.45 27.71 -42.04
CA GLN A 512 7.96 29.07 -42.27
C GLN A 512 8.46 29.24 -43.70
N LEU A 513 9.25 28.29 -44.21
CA LEU A 513 9.78 28.31 -45.57
C LEU A 513 8.68 28.29 -46.64
N ASP A 514 7.64 27.47 -46.46
CA ASP A 514 6.47 27.44 -47.35
C ASP A 514 5.80 28.81 -47.47
N GLN A 515 5.66 29.54 -46.35
CA GLN A 515 5.10 30.89 -46.36
C GLN A 515 6.04 31.92 -47.01
N ILE A 516 7.35 31.80 -46.78
CA ILE A 516 8.34 32.68 -47.41
C ILE A 516 8.31 32.54 -48.93
N ILE A 517 8.27 31.30 -49.44
CA ILE A 517 8.28 31.01 -50.89
C ILE A 517 7.11 31.66 -51.63
N LYS A 518 5.93 31.75 -51.01
CA LYS A 518 4.74 32.40 -51.60
C LYS A 518 4.98 33.88 -51.91
N ASN A 519 5.81 34.54 -51.11
CA ASN A 519 6.10 35.97 -51.22
C ASN A 519 7.43 36.26 -51.96
N LEU A 520 8.22 35.23 -52.29
CA LEU A 520 9.46 35.41 -53.05
C LEU A 520 9.18 35.69 -54.54
N PRO A 521 9.86 36.68 -55.14
CA PRO A 521 9.83 36.90 -56.58
C PRO A 521 10.48 35.70 -57.32
N LYS A 522 10.14 35.53 -58.61
CA LYS A 522 10.80 34.50 -59.44
C LYS A 522 12.29 34.82 -59.56
N GLY A 523 13.15 33.86 -59.25
CA GLY A 523 14.61 34.01 -59.30
C GLY A 523 15.34 32.90 -58.57
N ASP A 524 16.68 32.98 -58.54
CA ASP A 524 17.57 31.94 -57.98
C ASP A 524 17.27 31.63 -56.51
N VAL A 525 17.00 32.65 -55.69
CA VAL A 525 16.68 32.48 -54.26
C VAL A 525 15.39 31.67 -54.06
N LYS A 526 14.37 31.91 -54.89
CA LYS A 526 13.11 31.14 -54.85
C LYS A 526 13.33 29.70 -55.28
N SER A 527 14.11 29.46 -56.34
CA SER A 527 14.43 28.10 -56.78
C SER A 527 15.19 27.30 -55.71
N LYS A 528 16.18 27.92 -55.04
CA LYS A 528 16.90 27.31 -53.92
C LYS A 528 15.99 27.04 -52.71
N ALA A 529 15.07 27.97 -52.42
CA ALA A 529 14.08 27.79 -51.37
C ALA A 529 13.13 26.61 -51.66
N GLU A 530 12.65 26.50 -52.89
CA GLU A 530 11.78 25.40 -53.35
C GLU A 530 12.53 24.05 -53.33
N GLU A 531 13.81 24.02 -53.69
CA GLU A 531 14.66 22.83 -53.59
C GLU A 531 14.84 22.38 -52.14
N LEU A 532 15.14 23.32 -51.23
CA LEU A 532 15.23 23.03 -49.81
C LEU A 532 13.89 22.54 -49.25
N LEU A 533 12.77 23.18 -49.62
CA LEU A 533 11.44 22.74 -49.20
C LEU A 533 11.15 21.30 -49.64
N LYS A 534 11.54 20.93 -50.87
CA LYS A 534 11.41 19.56 -51.38
C LYS A 534 12.28 18.58 -50.57
N LYS A 535 13.52 18.96 -50.26
CA LYS A 535 14.43 18.17 -49.42
C LYS A 535 13.87 17.95 -48.01
N MET A 536 13.35 19.01 -47.38
CA MET A 536 12.69 18.95 -46.07
C MET A 536 11.44 18.05 -46.11
N LYS A 537 10.63 18.14 -47.17
CA LYS A 537 9.45 17.30 -47.35
C LYS A 537 9.80 15.82 -47.49
N ALA A 538 10.80 15.49 -48.31
CA ALA A 538 11.23 14.11 -48.50
C ALA A 538 11.73 13.48 -47.19
N TRP A 539 12.57 14.20 -46.43
CA TRP A 539 13.05 13.74 -45.13
C TRP A 539 11.90 13.54 -44.11
N ASP A 540 10.97 14.49 -44.04
CA ASP A 540 9.79 14.42 -43.18
C ASP A 540 8.89 13.21 -43.49
N GLU A 541 8.70 12.88 -44.78
CA GLU A 541 7.93 11.72 -45.25
C GLU A 541 8.62 10.36 -45.03
N GLU A 542 9.94 10.35 -44.79
CA GLU A 542 10.68 9.16 -44.33
C GLU A 542 10.53 8.95 -42.82
N MET A 543 10.46 10.04 -42.05
CA MET A 543 10.37 10.01 -40.59
C MET A 543 8.95 9.78 -40.07
N ILE A 544 7.95 10.42 -40.69
CA ILE A 544 6.59 10.55 -40.15
C ILE A 544 5.50 10.38 -41.23
N GLN A 545 4.45 9.64 -40.89
CA GLN A 545 3.23 9.54 -41.69
C GLN A 545 2.22 10.63 -41.28
N ARG A 546 2.35 11.86 -41.80
CA ARG A 546 1.47 12.99 -41.42
C ARG A 546 0.01 12.86 -41.88
N LYS A 547 -0.31 11.89 -42.73
CA LYS A 547 -1.69 11.59 -43.12
C LYS A 547 -2.43 10.79 -42.04
N SER A 548 -1.68 10.14 -41.13
CA SER A 548 -2.24 9.44 -39.99
C SER A 548 -2.60 10.46 -38.91
N THR A 549 -3.88 10.75 -38.74
CA THR A 549 -4.39 11.74 -37.78
C THR A 549 -5.31 11.17 -36.72
N ALA A 550 -5.86 9.98 -36.95
CA ALA A 550 -6.68 9.21 -36.03
C ALA A 550 -6.32 7.71 -36.07
N TYR A 551 -6.92 6.92 -35.17
CA TYR A 551 -6.67 5.47 -35.05
C TYR A 551 -6.82 4.73 -36.39
N ASP A 552 -7.98 4.87 -37.06
CA ASP A 552 -8.27 4.17 -38.32
C ASP A 552 -7.33 4.57 -39.48
N ASP A 553 -6.66 5.73 -39.39
CA ASP A 553 -5.72 6.15 -40.42
C ASP A 553 -4.44 5.31 -40.41
N ALA A 554 -4.06 4.72 -39.25
CA ALA A 554 -2.89 3.85 -39.13
C ALA A 554 -3.02 2.56 -39.97
N GLU A 555 -4.26 2.15 -40.27
CA GLU A 555 -4.56 1.02 -41.15
C GLU A 555 -4.49 1.41 -42.64
N ASN A 556 -4.72 2.70 -42.94
CA ASN A 556 -4.83 3.22 -44.31
C ASN A 556 -3.52 3.77 -44.87
N PHE A 557 -2.62 4.25 -44.00
CA PHE A 557 -1.35 4.85 -44.41
C PHE A 557 -0.16 4.13 -43.81
N LEU A 558 0.79 3.74 -44.67
CA LEU A 558 2.00 3.04 -44.24
C LEU A 558 2.79 3.85 -43.19
N ASN A 559 3.06 3.21 -42.05
CA ASN A 559 3.91 3.74 -40.99
C ASN A 559 5.32 4.13 -41.48
N LYS A 560 5.98 4.99 -40.71
CA LYS A 560 7.30 5.54 -41.02
C LYS A 560 8.29 5.27 -39.90
N PHE A 561 9.54 5.67 -40.09
CA PHE A 561 10.66 5.23 -39.27
C PHE A 561 10.41 5.35 -37.76
N THR A 562 9.92 6.51 -37.30
CA THR A 562 9.65 6.74 -35.88
C THR A 562 8.58 5.81 -35.30
N ALA A 563 7.53 5.49 -36.05
CA ALA A 563 6.49 4.56 -35.63
C ALA A 563 7.04 3.13 -35.49
N TYR A 564 7.89 2.68 -36.41
CA TYR A 564 8.55 1.38 -36.30
C TYR A 564 9.51 1.31 -35.10
N TYR A 565 10.23 2.39 -34.84
CA TYR A 565 11.13 2.49 -33.69
C TYR A 565 10.37 2.46 -32.36
N MET A 566 9.29 3.24 -32.26
CA MET A 566 8.42 3.25 -31.08
C MET A 566 7.74 1.90 -30.85
N PHE A 567 7.32 1.20 -31.91
CA PHE A 567 6.79 -0.15 -31.80
C PHE A 567 7.79 -1.12 -31.17
N LEU A 568 9.05 -1.11 -31.62
CA LEU A 568 10.12 -1.91 -31.01
C LEU A 568 10.30 -1.55 -29.51
N MET A 569 10.34 -0.26 -29.19
CA MET A 569 10.48 0.21 -27.81
C MET A 569 9.31 -0.27 -26.93
N ASN A 570 8.06 -0.11 -27.37
CA ASN A 570 6.90 -0.56 -26.61
C ASN A 570 6.79 -2.08 -26.55
N HIS A 571 7.27 -2.80 -27.56
CA HIS A 571 7.34 -4.27 -27.55
C HIS A 571 8.37 -4.78 -26.53
N ALA A 572 9.48 -4.06 -26.34
CA ALA A 572 10.50 -4.40 -25.37
C ALA A 572 10.14 -4.00 -23.93
N GLU A 573 9.18 -3.09 -23.75
CA GLU A 573 8.65 -2.73 -22.43
C GLU A 573 7.90 -3.92 -21.81
N SER A 574 8.29 -4.33 -20.60
CA SER A 574 7.71 -5.48 -19.92
C SER A 574 7.71 -5.31 -18.41
N ASP A 575 6.68 -5.84 -17.75
CA ASP A 575 6.63 -5.95 -16.29
C ASP A 575 7.62 -7.01 -15.75
N ILE A 576 8.01 -7.97 -16.60
CA ILE A 576 9.07 -8.94 -16.33
C ILE A 576 10.21 -8.65 -17.32
N PRO A 577 11.23 -7.88 -16.90
CA PRO A 577 12.36 -7.53 -17.76
C PRO A 577 12.99 -8.76 -18.43
N SER A 578 12.89 -8.80 -19.75
CA SER A 578 13.47 -9.86 -20.58
C SER A 578 13.72 -9.34 -21.98
N ILE A 579 14.93 -8.85 -22.25
CA ILE A 579 15.30 -8.31 -23.57
C ILE A 579 15.73 -9.46 -24.48
N ASN A 580 14.89 -9.78 -25.47
CA ASN A 580 15.16 -10.86 -26.41
C ASN A 580 16.13 -10.45 -27.55
N LYS A 581 16.79 -11.44 -28.15
CA LYS A 581 17.75 -11.23 -29.26
C LYS A 581 17.14 -10.51 -30.47
N PRO A 582 15.92 -10.84 -30.95
CA PRO A 582 15.30 -10.11 -32.05
C PRO A 582 15.15 -8.60 -31.78
N SER A 583 14.82 -8.20 -30.55
CA SER A 583 14.71 -6.79 -30.18
C SER A 583 16.07 -6.09 -30.24
N LYS A 584 17.14 -6.76 -29.79
CA LYS A 584 18.52 -6.25 -29.87
C LYS A 584 18.98 -6.08 -31.32
N ASP A 585 18.68 -7.05 -32.18
CA ASP A 585 19.08 -7.04 -33.58
C ASP A 585 18.35 -5.96 -34.36
N LEU A 586 17.05 -5.82 -34.12
CA LEU A 586 16.25 -4.78 -34.74
C LEU A 586 16.67 -3.38 -34.25
N LEU A 587 17.01 -3.23 -32.96
CA LEU A 587 17.54 -1.98 -32.43
C LEU A 587 18.86 -1.61 -33.10
N GLN A 588 19.77 -2.56 -33.30
CA GLN A 588 21.03 -2.32 -34.01
C GLN A 588 20.77 -1.82 -35.44
N HIS A 589 19.86 -2.47 -36.15
CA HIS A 589 19.46 -2.07 -37.51
C HIS A 589 18.86 -0.65 -37.53
N TYR A 590 17.90 -0.36 -36.64
CA TYR A 590 17.27 0.95 -36.56
C TYR A 590 18.22 2.04 -36.07
N THR A 591 19.20 1.74 -35.22
CA THR A 591 20.21 2.72 -34.78
C THR A 591 21.10 3.15 -35.95
N ALA A 592 21.46 2.21 -36.84
CA ALA A 592 22.19 2.55 -38.07
C ALA A 592 21.35 3.45 -38.99
N GLN A 593 20.07 3.11 -39.22
CA GLN A 593 19.15 3.94 -40.00
C GLN A 593 18.96 5.33 -39.38
N TRP A 594 18.80 5.41 -38.06
CA TRP A 594 18.67 6.68 -37.36
C TRP A 594 19.90 7.55 -37.54
N THR A 595 21.11 6.97 -37.49
CA THR A 595 22.36 7.72 -37.68
C THR A 595 22.38 8.45 -39.02
N GLU A 596 21.97 7.79 -40.11
CA GLU A 596 21.89 8.39 -41.44
C GLU A 596 20.77 9.44 -41.56
N LEU A 597 19.59 9.14 -41.02
CA LEU A 597 18.44 10.06 -41.01
C LEU A 597 18.74 11.32 -40.20
N LYS A 598 19.37 11.18 -39.04
CA LYS A 598 19.81 12.27 -38.17
C LYS A 598 20.81 13.15 -38.88
N ALA A 599 21.87 12.58 -39.46
CA ALA A 599 22.87 13.37 -40.19
C ALA A 599 22.26 14.18 -41.34
N ARG A 600 21.29 13.61 -42.07
CA ARG A 600 20.54 14.35 -43.12
C ARG A 600 19.69 15.48 -42.53
N GLY A 601 18.97 15.22 -41.45
CA GLY A 601 18.14 16.24 -40.78
C GLY A 601 18.98 17.37 -40.18
N GLU A 602 20.11 17.04 -39.55
CA GLU A 602 21.06 18.01 -39.01
C GLU A 602 21.75 18.83 -40.12
N ALA A 603 22.09 18.23 -41.26
CA ALA A 603 22.61 18.97 -42.40
C ALA A 603 21.58 19.98 -42.93
N ILE A 604 20.31 19.59 -43.05
CA ILE A 604 19.22 20.52 -43.38
C ILE A 604 19.16 21.65 -42.34
N ASN A 605 19.19 21.32 -41.06
CA ASN A 605 18.97 22.27 -39.98
C ASN A 605 20.13 23.26 -39.78
N ASN A 606 21.36 22.76 -39.89
CA ASN A 606 22.58 23.45 -39.47
C ASN A 606 23.42 23.97 -40.65
N VAL A 607 23.16 23.51 -41.87
CA VAL A 607 23.90 23.94 -43.07
C VAL A 607 22.96 24.58 -44.09
N ASP A 608 21.95 23.84 -44.57
CA ASP A 608 21.12 24.30 -45.69
C ASP A 608 20.25 25.50 -45.31
N ILE A 609 19.58 25.45 -44.14
CA ILE A 609 18.73 26.55 -43.66
C ILE A 609 19.56 27.82 -43.38
N PRO A 610 20.70 27.77 -42.67
CA PRO A 610 21.57 28.93 -42.52
C PRO A 610 22.07 29.50 -43.84
N ALA A 611 22.44 28.65 -44.81
CA ALA A 611 22.86 29.11 -46.13
C ALA A 611 21.73 29.84 -46.87
N LEU A 612 20.50 29.31 -46.84
CA LEU A 612 19.34 29.99 -47.42
C LEU A 612 19.02 31.30 -46.69
N ASN A 613 19.11 31.32 -45.36
CA ASN A 613 18.88 32.54 -44.57
C ASN A 613 19.84 33.66 -44.99
N GLN A 614 21.11 33.37 -45.29
CA GLN A 614 22.04 34.38 -45.80
C GLN A 614 21.58 34.99 -47.14
N LEU A 615 20.97 34.19 -48.01
CA LEU A 615 20.40 34.67 -49.28
C LEU A 615 19.13 35.49 -49.04
N LEU A 616 18.23 35.02 -48.19
CA LEU A 616 16.99 35.73 -47.84
C LEU A 616 17.26 37.09 -47.19
N PHE A 617 18.31 37.20 -46.37
CA PHE A 617 18.73 38.48 -45.80
C PHE A 617 19.24 39.46 -46.85
N LYS A 618 20.00 39.00 -47.86
CA LYS A 618 20.47 39.87 -48.96
C LYS A 618 19.31 40.44 -49.78
N GLU A 619 18.21 39.70 -49.88
CA GLU A 619 16.97 40.12 -50.56
C GLU A 619 16.01 40.91 -49.66
N GLY A 620 16.36 41.17 -48.39
CA GLY A 620 15.52 41.94 -47.45
C GLY A 620 14.25 41.22 -46.96
N ILE A 621 14.13 39.91 -47.18
CA ILE A 621 12.94 39.10 -46.87
C ILE A 621 12.88 38.68 -45.38
N GLY A 622 14.04 38.61 -44.72
CA GLY A 622 14.19 38.11 -43.34
C GLY A 622 14.77 36.69 -43.29
N ALA A 623 14.44 35.92 -42.26
CA ALA A 623 15.01 34.58 -42.05
C ALA A 623 14.00 33.60 -41.44
N ILE A 624 14.20 32.31 -41.72
CA ILE A 624 13.59 31.20 -41.00
C ILE A 624 14.16 31.21 -39.57
N ARG A 625 13.28 31.41 -38.58
CA ARG A 625 13.64 31.57 -37.17
C ARG A 625 13.76 30.22 -36.47
N ARG A 626 14.57 30.18 -35.40
CA ARG A 626 14.48 29.11 -34.42
C ARG A 626 13.14 29.22 -33.68
N ASN A 627 12.58 28.06 -33.32
CA ASN A 627 11.41 28.00 -32.45
C ASN A 627 11.74 28.53 -31.06
#